data_AF-A0A944KSE9-F1
#
_entry.id   AF-A0A944KSE9-F1
#
_cell.length_a   1.000
_cell.length_b   1.000
_cell.length_c   1.000
_cell.angle_alpha   90.00
_cell.angle_beta   90.00
_cell.angle_gamma   90.00
#
_symmetry.space_group_name_H-M   'P 1'
#
loop_
_entity.id
_entity.type
_entity.pdbx_description
1 polymer ?
#
loop_
_entity_poly.entity_id
_entity_poly.type
_entity_poly.pdbx_seq_one_letter_code
_entity_poly.pdbx_strand_id
1 'polypeptide(L)' 'MTIPLAAIAVIAAALDDYRLTTPEATATPHGAAERAAKYLIASGYAITPDTRPTQAPRRTPRTRQTDQS' A
#
# COMPACT_ATOMS: atom_id res chain seq x y z
N MET A 1 -0.68 -0.21 17.31
CA MET A 1 -0.98 1.08 16.67
C MET A 1 -2.30 0.88 15.94
N THR A 2 -3.34 1.66 16.26
CA THR A 2 -4.67 1.49 15.67
C THR A 2 -4.87 2.59 14.63
N ILE A 3 -5.33 2.23 13.42
CA ILE A 3 -5.62 3.23 12.38
C ILE A 3 -6.94 3.93 12.76
N PRO A 4 -6.99 5.27 12.82
CA PRO A 4 -8.24 5.99 13.11
C PRO A 4 -9.31 5.68 12.05
N LEU A 5 -10.57 5.47 12.47
CA LEU A 5 -11.69 5.20 11.54
C LEU A 5 -11.85 6.32 10.49
N ALA A 6 -11.62 7.57 10.87
CA ALA A 6 -11.66 8.70 9.95
C ALA A 6 -10.62 8.59 8.82
N ALA A 7 -9.42 8.08 9.11
CA ALA A 7 -8.39 7.86 8.09
C ALA A 7 -8.79 6.73 7.13
N ILE A 8 -9.45 5.68 7.64
CA ILE A 8 -9.99 4.60 6.80
C ILE A 8 -11.05 5.14 5.84
N ALA A 9 -11.95 6.00 6.33
CA ALA A 9 -12.98 6.62 5.50
C ALA A 9 -12.38 7.46 4.36
N VAL A 10 -11.32 8.23 4.64
CA VAL A 10 -10.60 9.02 3.63
C VAL A 10 -9.95 8.13 2.58
N ILE A 11 -9.30 7.04 3.00
CA ILE A 11 -8.71 6.07 2.06
C ILE A 11 -9.80 5.40 1.20
N ALA A 12 -10.91 4.99 1.80
CA ALA A 12 -12.01 4.36 1.07
C ALA A 12 -12.59 5.30 0.00
N ALA A 13 -12.81 6.58 0.34
CA ALA A 13 -13.26 7.59 -0.62
C ALA A 13 -12.27 7.78 -1.76
N ALA A 14 -10.96 7.81 -1.47
CA ALA A 14 -9.91 7.95 -2.47
C ALA A 14 -9.86 6.75 -3.44
N LEU A 15 -10.05 5.54 -2.91
CA LEU A 15 -10.07 4.32 -3.72
C LEU A 15 -11.31 4.24 -4.61
N ASP A 16 -12.48 4.64 -4.11
CA ASP A 16 -13.69 4.69 -4.93
C ASP A 16 -13.58 5.75 -6.04
N ASP A 17 -13.08 6.95 -5.73
CA ASP A 17 -12.79 7.99 -6.73
C ASP A 17 -11.78 7.51 -7.79
N TYR A 18 -10.71 6.81 -7.38
CA TYR A 18 -9.74 6.24 -8.32
C TYR A 18 -10.41 5.21 -9.25
N ARG A 19 -11.25 4.33 -8.70
CA ARG A 19 -11.99 3.31 -9.46
C ARG A 19 -12.98 3.94 -10.44
N LEU A 20 -13.61 5.05 -10.08
CA LEU A 20 -14.58 5.76 -10.93
C LEU A 20 -13.91 6.57 -12.05
N THR A 21 -12.69 7.06 -11.82
CA THR A 21 -11.99 7.96 -12.75
C THR A 21 -10.87 7.31 -13.55
N THR A 22 -10.53 6.06 -13.26
CA THR A 22 -9.44 5.33 -13.94
C THR A 22 -9.98 4.05 -14.59
N PRO A 23 -9.84 3.87 -15.91
CA PRO A 23 -10.21 2.62 -16.57
C PRO A 23 -9.45 1.43 -15.99
N GLU A 24 -10.14 0.31 -15.77
CA GLU A 24 -9.56 -0.89 -15.15
C GLU A 24 -8.29 -1.39 -15.84
N ALA A 25 -8.22 -1.32 -17.17
CA ALA A 25 -7.06 -1.72 -17.97
C ALA A 25 -5.78 -0.91 -17.67
N THR A 26 -5.93 0.28 -17.07
CA THR A 26 -4.84 1.20 -16.72
C THR A 26 -4.71 1.42 -15.21
N ALA A 27 -5.63 0.85 -14.43
CA ALA A 27 -5.61 0.96 -12.98
C ALA A 27 -4.40 0.20 -12.43
N THR A 28 -3.63 0.85 -11.55
CA THR A 28 -2.45 0.23 -10.94
C THR A 28 -2.49 0.39 -9.42
N PRO A 29 -1.89 -0.54 -8.66
CA PRO A 29 -1.73 -0.39 -7.22
C PRO A 29 -1.02 0.91 -6.84
N HIS A 30 -0.05 1.34 -7.66
CA HIS A 30 0.67 2.59 -7.44
C HIS A 30 -0.25 3.82 -7.57
N GLY A 31 -1.05 3.90 -8.63
CA GLY A 31 -1.99 5.01 -8.82
C GLY A 31 -3.06 5.08 -7.74
N ALA A 32 -3.56 3.92 -7.28
CA ALA A 32 -4.49 3.84 -6.15
C ALA A 32 -3.85 4.36 -4.85
N ALA A 33 -2.61 3.94 -4.56
CA ALA A 33 -1.86 4.41 -3.39
C ALA A 33 -1.57 5.92 -3.46
N GLU A 34 -1.21 6.43 -4.63
CA GLU A 34 -0.99 7.87 -4.84
C GLU A 34 -2.27 8.67 -4.63
N ARG A 35 -3.43 8.18 -5.10
CA ARG A 35 -4.73 8.82 -4.85
C ARG A 35 -5.07 8.84 -3.37
N ALA A 36 -4.87 7.73 -2.66
CA ALA A 36 -5.07 7.65 -1.22
C ALA A 36 -4.18 8.64 -0.46
N ALA A 37 -2.91 8.75 -0.83
CA ALA A 37 -1.98 9.71 -0.23
C ALA A 37 -2.44 11.17 -0.46
N LYS A 38 -2.88 11.52 -1.68
CA LYS A 38 -3.41 12.85 -2.00
C LYS A 38 -4.61 13.22 -1.14
N TYR A 39 -5.56 12.30 -0.98
CA TYR A 39 -6.76 12.51 -0.16
C TYR A 39 -6.43 12.67 1.32
N LEU A 40 -5.50 11.87 1.85
CA LEU A 40 -5.03 11.99 3.22
C LEU A 40 -4.37 13.36 3.48
N ILE A 41 -3.47 13.79 2.60
CA ILE A 41 -2.81 15.10 2.69
C ILE A 41 -3.85 16.22 2.62
N ALA A 42 -4.78 16.17 1.66
CA ALA A 42 -5.85 17.17 1.53
C ALA A 42 -6.80 17.22 2.74
N SER A 43 -6.95 16.08 3.45
CA SER A 43 -7.74 15.97 4.67
C SER A 43 -6.95 16.32 5.94
N GLY A 44 -5.71 16.81 5.81
CA GLY A 44 -4.87 17.25 6.93
C GLY A 44 -4.05 16.16 7.61
N TYR A 45 -3.99 14.95 7.05
CA TYR A 45 -3.13 13.88 7.59
C TYR A 45 -1.68 14.06 7.15
N ALA A 46 -0.76 14.00 8.11
CA ALA A 46 0.67 13.88 7.83
C ALA A 46 1.02 12.43 7.43
N ILE A 47 1.79 12.27 6.36
CA ILE A 47 2.35 10.97 5.94
C ILE A 47 3.85 11.02 6.19
N THR A 48 4.31 10.22 7.15
CA THR A 48 5.73 10.15 7.52
C THR A 48 6.28 8.76 7.22
N PRO A 49 7.40 8.63 6.48
CA PRO A 49 8.05 7.34 6.32
C PRO A 49 8.52 6.83 7.68
N ASP A 50 8.27 5.54 7.95
CA ASP A 50 8.91 4.87 9.08
C ASP A 50 10.37 4.58 8.69
N THR A 51 11.31 5.35 9.26
CA THR A 51 12.74 5.19 9.00
C THR A 51 13.39 4.12 9.85
N ARG A 52 12.62 3.41 10.70
CA ARG A 52 13.15 2.26 11.43
C ARG A 52 13.62 1.20 10.42
N PRO A 53 14.77 0.54 10.67
CA PRO A 53 15.25 -0.51 9.79
C PRO A 53 14.17 -1.59 9.67
N THR A 54 13.60 -1.77 8.48
CA THR A 54 12.73 -2.91 8.20
C THR A 54 13.54 -4.16 8.44
N GLN A 55 13.19 -4.98 9.44
CA GLN A 55 13.65 -6.37 9.45
C GLN A 55 13.05 -7.01 8.20
N ALA A 56 13.84 -7.05 7.13
CA ALA A 56 13.48 -7.81 5.95
C ALA A 56 13.14 -9.22 6.43
N PRO A 57 12.01 -9.82 6.00
CA PRO A 57 11.74 -11.21 6.27
C PRO A 57 12.97 -12.00 5.83
N ARG A 58 13.56 -12.80 6.74
CA ARG A 58 14.63 -13.73 6.38
C ARG A 58 14.11 -14.55 5.21
N ARG A 59 14.60 -14.27 4.00
CA ARG A 59 14.44 -15.16 2.87
C ARG A 59 15.19 -16.42 3.27
N THR A 60 14.48 -17.42 3.76
CA THR A 60 15.04 -18.76 3.93
C THR A 60 15.59 -19.17 2.58
N PRO A 61 16.89 -19.50 2.47
CA PRO A 61 17.41 -20.08 1.25
C PRO A 61 16.57 -21.33 0.96
N ARG A 62 15.89 -21.36 -0.19
CA ARG A 62 15.30 -22.60 -0.70
C ARG A 62 16.48 -23.50 -1.05
N THR A 63 16.87 -24.37 -0.12
CA THR A 63 17.85 -25.42 -0.38
C THR A 63 17.37 -26.16 -1.62
N ARG A 64 18.12 -26.07 -2.73
CA ARG A 64 17.94 -26.97 -3.87
C ARG A 64 18.27 -28.36 -3.33
N GLN A 65 17.25 -29.13 -2.99
CA GLN A 65 17.38 -30.56 -2.82
C GLN A 65 17.60 -31.12 -4.22
N THR A 66 18.87 -31.28 -4.58
CA THR A 66 19.29 -32.12 -5.70
C THR A 66 18.76 -33.52 -5.43
N ASP A 67 17.73 -33.87 -6.19
CA ASP A 67 17.32 -35.24 -6.43
C ASP A 67 18.44 -35.92 -7.22
N GLN A 68 19.20 -36.77 -6.53
CA GLN A 68 20.09 -37.76 -7.13
C GLN A 68 19.94 -39.05 -6.32
N SER A 69 19.17 -40.00 -6.85
CA SER A 69 19.42 -41.44 -6.77
C SER A 69 18.60 -42.16 -7.85
#